data_AF-A0A4U2DAB9-F1
#
_entry.id   AF-A0A4U2DAB9-F1
#
_cell.length_a   1.000
_cell.length_b   1.000
_cell.length_c   1.000
_cell.angle_alpha   90.00
_cell.angle_beta   90.00
_cell.angle_gamma   90.00
#
_symmetry.space_group_name_H-M   'P 1'
#
loop_
_entity.id
_entity.type
_entity.pdbx_description
1 polymer ?
#
loop_
_entity_poly.entity_id
_entity_poly.type
_entity_poly.pdbx_seq_one_letter_code
_entity_poly.pdbx_strand_id
1 'polypeptide(L)'
;MLGDMKITLSNEQKLTLINQHDTTRDDRVRDRIKAVIHASNGWSPEEIADALLIHETTVRQHLKDYSLSNKLKPENGGSKNYLSQQQTQSLITHLTVHIYHHTREIVAHV
;
A
#
# COMPACT_ATOMS: atom_id res chain seq x y z
N MET A 1 2.26 -24.46 3.78
CA MET A 1 3.56 -24.68 3.09
C MET A 1 3.57 -23.78 1.86
N LEU A 2 3.88 -22.49 2.03
CA LEU A 2 4.08 -21.58 0.89
C LEU A 2 5.49 -21.87 0.37
N GLY A 3 5.59 -22.42 -0.84
CA GLY A 3 6.87 -22.76 -1.46
C GLY A 3 7.80 -21.56 -1.55
N ASP A 4 9.10 -21.83 -1.52
CA ASP A 4 10.14 -20.80 -1.57
C ASP A 4 9.96 -19.93 -2.82
N MET A 5 9.61 -18.68 -2.57
CA MET A 5 9.28 -17.75 -3.63
C MET A 5 10.56 -17.07 -4.10
N LYS A 6 11.14 -17.60 -5.18
CA LYS A 6 12.43 -17.16 -5.69
C LYS A 6 12.28 -15.93 -6.58
N ILE A 7 12.77 -14.78 -6.11
CA ILE A 7 12.87 -13.55 -6.91
C ILE A 7 14.21 -13.56 -7.64
N THR A 8 14.19 -13.39 -8.96
CA THR A 8 15.39 -13.19 -9.77
C THR A 8 15.34 -11.79 -10.36
N LEU A 9 16.39 -10.99 -10.14
CA LEU A 9 16.51 -9.64 -10.70
C LEU A 9 17.73 -9.58 -11.63
N SER A 10 17.58 -8.90 -12.76
CA SER A 10 18.73 -8.47 -13.55
C SER A 10 19.50 -7.36 -12.84
N ASN A 11 20.75 -7.12 -13.26
CA ASN A 11 21.55 -6.02 -12.73
C ASN A 11 20.87 -4.66 -12.94
N GLU A 12 20.20 -4.47 -14.08
CA GLU A 12 19.48 -3.24 -14.40
C GLU A 12 18.25 -3.04 -13.51
N GLN A 13 17.47 -4.11 -13.27
CA GLN A 13 16.32 -4.07 -12.36
C GLN A 13 16.78 -3.72 -10.94
N LYS A 14 17.87 -4.33 -10.48
CA LYS A 14 18.45 -4.06 -9.17
C LYS A 14 18.90 -2.61 -9.04
N LEU A 15 19.57 -2.07 -10.05
CA LEU A 15 20.00 -0.66 -10.07
C LEU A 15 18.79 0.29 -10.06
N THR A 16 17.74 -0.05 -10.80
CA THR A 16 16.48 0.72 -10.84
C THR A 16 15.83 0.78 -9.45
N LEU A 17 15.76 -0.35 -8.76
CA LEU A 17 15.24 -0.44 -7.40
C LEU A 17 16.08 0.37 -6.41
N ILE A 18 17.41 0.32 -6.51
CA ILE A 18 18.32 1.11 -5.67
C ILE A 18 18.07 2.61 -5.89
N ASN A 19 18.01 3.06 -7.15
CA ASN A 19 17.71 4.46 -7.47
C ASN A 19 16.34 4.90 -6.95
N GLN A 20 15.32 4.02 -7.02
CA GLN A 20 14.00 4.30 -6.46
C GLN A 20 14.02 4.37 -4.94
N HIS A 21 14.79 3.50 -4.27
CA HIS A 21 14.96 3.51 -2.82
C HIS A 21 15.59 4.83 -2.36
N ASP A 22 16.59 5.33 -3.08
CA ASP A 22 17.33 6.54 -2.69
C ASP A 22 16.52 7.82 -2.90
N THR A 23 15.57 7.80 -3.83
CA THR A 23 14.74 8.97 -4.18
C THR A 23 13.40 9.00 -3.45
N THR A 24 12.88 7.86 -3.01
CA THR A 24 11.57 7.79 -2.36
C THR A 24 11.62 8.22 -0.90
N ARG A 25 10.59 8.94 -0.47
CA ARG A 25 10.41 9.36 0.93
C ARG A 25 9.47 8.45 1.73
N ASP A 26 8.75 7.56 1.05
CA ASP A 26 7.83 6.64 1.71
C ASP A 26 8.60 5.42 2.21
N ASP A 27 8.75 5.32 3.53
CA ASP A 27 9.47 4.24 4.22
C ASP A 27 8.91 2.86 3.86
N ARG A 28 7.60 2.77 3.63
CA ARG A 28 6.93 1.53 3.28
C ARG A 28 7.36 1.04 1.90
N VAL A 29 7.66 1.98 1.00
CA VAL A 29 8.21 1.68 -0.33
C VAL A 29 9.67 1.26 -0.20
N ARG A 30 10.45 1.95 0.65
CA ARG A 30 11.85 1.59 0.90
C ARG A 30 11.98 0.17 1.44
N ASP A 31 11.17 -0.22 2.42
CA ASP A 31 11.25 -1.57 3.00
C ASP A 31 10.78 -2.66 2.03
N ARG A 32 9.75 -2.38 1.20
CA ARG A 32 9.37 -3.28 0.10
C ARG A 32 10.51 -3.48 -0.91
N ILE A 33 11.22 -2.40 -1.28
CA ILE A 33 12.37 -2.48 -2.17
C ILE A 33 13.50 -3.30 -1.54
N LYS A 34 13.86 -3.03 -0.28
CA LYS A 34 14.90 -3.78 0.44
C LYS A 34 14.56 -5.27 0.48
N ALA A 35 13.32 -5.62 0.84
CA ALA A 35 12.88 -7.02 0.88
C ALA A 35 13.08 -7.73 -0.46
N VAL A 36 12.70 -7.09 -1.56
CA VAL A 36 12.86 -7.62 -2.93
C VAL A 36 14.35 -7.80 -3.29
N ILE A 37 15.20 -6.81 -2.98
CA ILE A 37 16.63 -6.89 -3.23
C ILE A 37 17.27 -8.01 -2.40
N HIS A 38 16.98 -8.10 -1.10
CA HIS A 38 17.53 -9.14 -0.23
C HIS A 38 17.06 -10.55 -0.64
N ALA A 39 15.80 -10.71 -1.00
CA ALA A 39 15.30 -11.98 -1.53
C ALA A 39 16.03 -12.37 -2.82
N SER A 40 16.31 -11.41 -3.72
CA SER A 40 17.12 -11.67 -4.92
C SER A 40 18.59 -12.02 -4.62
N ASN A 41 19.09 -11.60 -3.45
CA ASN A 41 20.42 -11.98 -2.94
C ASN A 41 20.42 -13.35 -2.26
N GLY A 42 19.27 -14.03 -2.17
CA GLY A 42 19.15 -15.36 -1.57
C GLY A 42 18.87 -15.35 -0.06
N TRP A 43 18.51 -14.20 0.53
CA TRP A 43 18.13 -14.14 1.94
C TRP A 43 16.77 -14.80 2.15
N SER A 44 16.60 -15.50 3.28
CA SER A 44 15.31 -16.07 3.67
C SER A 44 14.33 -14.98 4.13
N PRO A 45 13.01 -15.22 4.03
CA PRO A 45 12.02 -14.29 4.58
C PRO A 45 12.23 -13.95 6.06
N GLU A 46 12.72 -14.89 6.85
CA GLU A 46 13.07 -14.73 8.26
C GLU A 46 14.28 -13.78 8.43
N GLU A 47 15.36 -13.97 7.68
CA GLU A 47 16.53 -13.08 7.72
C GLU A 47 16.17 -11.64 7.32
N ILE A 48 15.31 -11.51 6.30
CA ILE A 48 14.81 -10.20 5.85
C ILE A 48 13.93 -9.56 6.93
N ALA A 49 13.06 -10.35 7.57
CA ALA A 49 12.18 -9.89 8.63
C ALA A 49 12.98 -9.35 9.82
N ASP A 50 14.00 -10.09 10.24
CA ASP A 50 14.90 -9.69 11.33
C ASP A 50 15.69 -8.42 10.97
N ALA A 51 16.23 -8.32 9.75
CA ALA A 51 17.00 -7.16 9.32
C ALA A 51 16.15 -5.89 9.14
N LEU A 52 14.90 -6.04 8.73
CA LEU A 52 13.97 -4.92 8.52
C LEU A 52 13.09 -4.62 9.74
N LEU A 53 13.15 -5.44 10.80
CA LEU A 53 12.34 -5.33 12.01
C LEU A 53 10.83 -5.34 11.73
N ILE A 54 10.39 -6.20 10.81
CA ILE A 54 8.98 -6.40 10.46
C ILE A 54 8.60 -7.88 10.53
N HIS A 55 7.32 -8.19 10.67
CA HIS A 55 6.87 -9.58 10.71
C HIS A 55 7.19 -10.33 9.41
N GLU A 56 7.68 -11.56 9.58
CA GLU A 56 7.99 -12.53 8.52
C GLU A 56 6.85 -12.70 7.50
N THR A 57 5.61 -12.80 7.98
CA THR A 57 4.42 -12.90 7.12
C THR A 57 4.22 -11.67 6.23
N THR A 58 4.58 -10.48 6.71
CA THR A 58 4.56 -9.23 5.94
C THR A 58 5.61 -9.27 4.83
N VAL A 59 6.82 -9.78 5.11
CA VAL A 59 7.86 -9.99 4.10
C VAL A 59 7.36 -10.93 3.01
N ARG A 60 6.82 -12.11 3.38
CA ARG A 60 6.27 -13.05 2.38
C ARG A 60 5.21 -12.39 1.50
N GLN A 61 4.32 -11.59 2.10
CA GLN A 61 3.30 -10.87 1.33
C GLN A 61 3.92 -9.82 0.39
N HIS A 62 4.95 -9.10 0.81
CA HIS A 62 5.66 -8.13 -0.04
C HIS A 62 6.34 -8.79 -1.23
N LEU A 63 7.03 -9.91 -1.00
CA LEU A 63 7.66 -10.70 -2.07
C LEU A 63 6.60 -11.26 -3.04
N LYS A 64 5.47 -11.71 -2.49
CA LYS A 64 4.33 -12.18 -3.29
C LYS A 64 3.74 -11.09 -4.17
N ASP A 65 3.43 -9.94 -3.57
CA ASP A 65 2.94 -8.75 -4.28
C ASP A 65 3.89 -8.33 -5.41
N TYR A 66 5.19 -8.32 -5.14
CA TYR A 66 6.19 -7.93 -6.13
C TYR A 66 6.27 -8.92 -7.30
N SER A 67 6.30 -10.22 -7.03
CA SER A 67 6.36 -11.22 -8.12
C SER A 67 5.10 -11.26 -8.99
N LEU A 68 3.94 -10.88 -8.44
CA LEU A 68 2.67 -10.90 -9.17
C LEU A 68 2.46 -9.64 -10.00
N SER A 69 2.87 -8.47 -9.49
CA SER A 69 2.52 -7.19 -10.12
C SER A 69 3.59 -6.09 -10.00
N ASN A 70 4.81 -6.42 -9.57
CA ASN A 70 5.88 -5.47 -9.25
C ASN A 70 5.44 -4.40 -8.23
N LYS A 71 4.52 -4.76 -7.32
CA LYS A 71 3.92 -3.82 -6.37
C LYS A 71 4.90 -3.43 -5.26
N LEU A 72 5.39 -2.19 -5.34
CA LEU A 72 6.29 -1.59 -4.35
C LEU A 72 5.60 -0.53 -3.47
N LYS A 73 4.39 -0.11 -3.81
CA LYS A 73 3.64 0.91 -3.05
C LYS A 73 2.44 0.30 -2.34
N PRO A 74 2.12 0.77 -1.12
CA PRO A 74 0.82 0.50 -0.55
C PRO A 74 -0.26 1.17 -1.40
N GLU A 75 -1.37 0.46 -1.62
CA GLU A 75 -2.55 0.99 -2.33
C GLU A 75 -3.63 1.40 -1.32
N ASN A 76 -3.17 1.91 -0.17
CA ASN A 76 -4.07 2.38 0.88
C ASN A 76 -4.71 3.69 0.37
N GLY A 77 -5.90 3.58 -0.22
CA GLY A 77 -6.73 4.70 -0.62
C GLY A 77 -7.98 4.81 0.26
N GLY A 78 -8.71 5.92 0.10
CA GLY A 78 -10.05 6.04 0.66
C GLY A 78 -11.03 5.10 -0.03
N SER A 79 -12.13 4.79 0.65
CA SER A 79 -13.28 4.12 0.03
C SER A 79 -13.89 5.02 -1.05
N LYS A 80 -14.62 4.41 -1.99
CA LYS A 80 -15.48 5.17 -2.90
C LYS A 80 -16.60 5.84 -2.09
N ASN A 81 -16.94 7.08 -2.46
CA ASN A 81 -18.08 7.78 -1.87
C ASN A 81 -19.38 7.04 -2.24
N TYR A 82 -20.30 6.94 -1.28
CA TYR A 82 -21.64 6.40 -1.53
C TYR A 82 -22.54 7.39 -2.27
N LEU A 83 -22.26 8.68 -2.15
CA LEU A 83 -23.05 9.74 -2.78
C LEU A 83 -22.53 10.05 -4.17
N SER A 84 -23.45 10.26 -5.10
CA SER A 84 -23.13 10.86 -6.39
C SER A 84 -22.60 12.29 -6.20
N GLN A 85 -21.95 12.84 -7.22
CA GLN A 85 -21.49 14.23 -7.21
C GLN A 85 -22.66 15.20 -7.00
N GLN A 86 -23.81 14.93 -7.61
CA GLN A 86 -25.02 15.74 -7.45
C GLN A 86 -25.58 15.67 -6.03
N GLN A 87 -25.68 14.48 -5.44
CA GLN A 87 -26.12 14.32 -4.05
C GLN A 87 -25.16 15.00 -3.08
N THR A 88 -23.85 14.88 -3.32
CA THR A 88 -22.81 15.52 -2.51
C THR A 88 -22.97 17.04 -2.53
N GLN A 89 -23.15 17.63 -3.73
CA GLN A 89 -23.33 19.07 -3.86
C GLN A 89 -24.65 19.55 -3.25
N SER A 90 -25.74 18.80 -3.43
CA SER A 90 -27.03 19.10 -2.82
C SER A 90 -26.94 19.08 -1.30
N LEU A 91 -26.28 18.05 -0.74
CA LEU A 91 -26.08 17.90 0.69
C LEU A 91 -25.23 19.04 1.28
N ILE A 92 -24.14 19.43 0.60
CA ILE A 92 -23.30 20.58 1.03
C ILE A 92 -24.15 21.86 1.09
N THR A 93 -24.92 22.15 0.03
CA THR A 93 -25.79 23.34 0.00
C THR A 93 -26.80 23.30 1.14
N HIS A 94 -27.44 22.16 1.38
CA HIS A 94 -28.43 22.00 2.45
C HIS A 94 -27.83 22.20 3.84
N LEU A 95 -26.68 21.58 4.12
CA LEU A 95 -25.99 21.68 5.40
C LEU A 95 -25.40 23.07 5.68
N THR A 96 -25.26 23.92 4.65
CA THR A 96 -24.81 25.32 4.83
C THR A 96 -25.90 26.19 5.46
N VAL A 97 -27.18 25.82 5.30
CA VAL A 97 -28.34 26.60 5.79
C VAL A 97 -29.16 25.89 6.86
N HIS A 98 -29.01 24.57 7.02
CA HIS A 98 -29.73 23.76 8.00
C HIS A 98 -28.78 23.02 8.94
N ILE A 99 -28.89 23.29 10.23
CA ILE A 99 -28.15 22.60 11.29
C ILE A 99 -29.03 21.47 11.84
N TYR A 100 -28.52 20.25 11.84
CA TYR A 100 -29.16 19.09 12.45
C TYR A 100 -28.62 18.83 13.84
N HIS A 101 -29.45 18.27 14.72
CA HIS A 101 -29.00 17.82 16.05
C HIS A 101 -28.34 16.44 15.98
N HIS A 102 -28.73 15.61 15.00
CA HIS A 102 -28.26 14.24 14.89
C HIS A 102 -27.91 13.84 13.45
N THR A 103 -26.83 13.07 13.28
CA THR A 103 -26.38 12.58 11.96
C THR A 103 -27.42 11.75 11.21
N ARG A 104 -28.30 11.02 11.92
CA ARG A 104 -29.38 10.24 11.29
C ARG A 104 -30.35 11.10 10.48
N GLU A 105 -30.50 12.37 10.86
CA GLU A 105 -31.38 13.33 10.17
C GLU A 105 -30.73 13.79 8.86
N ILE A 106 -29.40 13.93 8.85
CA ILE A 106 -28.62 14.16 7.64
C ILE A 106 -28.76 12.97 6.70
N VAL A 107 -28.62 11.74 7.21
CA VAL A 107 -28.75 10.52 6.40
C VAL A 107 -30.16 10.39 5.79
N ALA A 108 -31.21 10.77 6.52
CA ALA A 108 -32.59 10.73 6.01
C ALA A 108 -32.88 11.76 4.92
N HIS A 109 -32.05 12.81 4.80
CA HIS A 109 -32.21 13.88 3.81
C HIS A 109 -31.56 13.55 2.45
N VAL A 110 -30.61 12.62 2.42
CA VAL A 110 -29.67 12.38 1.30
C VAL A 110 -30.18 11.38 0.27
#